data_AF-A0A4Q1K2Q7-F1
#
_entry.id   AF-A0A4Q1K2Q7-F1
#
_cell.length_a   1.000
_cell.length_b   1.000
_cell.length_c   1.000
_cell.angle_alpha   90.00
_cell.angle_beta   90.00
_cell.angle_gamma   90.00
#
_symmetry.space_group_name_H-M   'P 1'
#
loop_
_entity.id
_entity.type
_entity.pdbx_description
1 polymer ?
#
loop_
_entity_poly.entity_id
_entity_poly.type
_entity_poly.pdbx_seq_one_letter_code
_entity_poly.pdbx_strand_id
1 'polypeptide(L)'
;MEQDQWIEMVLNSSNGIQKVTPDEQLFSKIMNTINEKPEVRIRTMWFAAASILLFFTLNILLINYSTSKQERQFSALTQELDKDNQLYQ
;
A
#
# COMPACT_ATOMS: atom_id res chain seq x y z
N MET A 1 36.49 -8.49 -55.50
CA MET A 1 36.02 -9.89 -55.63
C MET A 1 35.60 -10.44 -54.28
N GLU A 2 36.50 -10.73 -53.35
CA GLU A 2 36.13 -11.25 -52.00
C GLU A 2 35.25 -10.27 -51.19
N GLN A 3 35.59 -8.97 -51.23
CA GLN A 3 34.90 -7.94 -50.44
C GLN A 3 33.46 -7.69 -50.93
N ASP A 4 33.25 -7.72 -52.24
CA ASP A 4 31.93 -7.49 -52.85
C ASP A 4 30.97 -8.66 -52.52
N GLN A 5 31.49 -9.89 -52.51
CA GLN A 5 30.74 -11.08 -52.11
C GLN A 5 30.38 -11.07 -50.63
N TRP A 6 31.26 -10.56 -49.76
CA TRP A 6 30.96 -10.43 -48.34
C TRP A 6 29.86 -9.39 -48.08
N ILE A 7 29.91 -8.24 -48.76
CA ILE A 7 28.87 -7.21 -48.66
C ILE A 7 27.52 -7.75 -49.10
N GLU A 8 27.49 -8.47 -50.22
CA GLU A 8 26.28 -9.10 -50.74
C GLU A 8 25.73 -10.19 -49.80
N MET A 9 26.61 -10.98 -49.17
CA MET A 9 26.22 -11.98 -48.18
C MET A 9 25.62 -11.35 -46.91
N VAL A 10 26.18 -10.24 -46.44
CA VAL A 10 25.65 -9.51 -45.28
C VAL A 10 24.32 -8.85 -45.61
N LEU A 11 24.22 -8.16 -46.76
CA LEU A 11 22.97 -7.52 -47.21
C LEU A 11 21.84 -8.53 -47.41
N ASN A 12 22.17 -9.71 -47.94
CA ASN A 12 21.20 -10.77 -48.19
C ASN A 12 21.01 -11.73 -47.01
N SER A 13 21.73 -11.56 -45.89
CA SER A 13 21.63 -12.44 -44.71
C SER A 13 20.23 -12.47 -44.08
N SER A 14 19.42 -11.44 -44.35
CA SER A 14 18.05 -11.34 -43.88
C SER A 14 17.01 -11.77 -44.92
N ASN A 15 17.42 -11.97 -46.17
CA ASN A 15 16.55 -12.45 -47.25
C ASN A 15 16.27 -13.95 -47.03
N GLY A 16 15.13 -14.24 -46.39
CA GLY A 16 14.73 -15.60 -46.02
C GLY A 16 14.34 -15.76 -44.55
N ILE A 17 14.51 -14.71 -43.73
CA ILE A 17 14.00 -14.71 -42.36
C ILE A 17 12.47 -14.57 -42.42
N GLN A 18 11.77 -15.70 -42.31
CA GLN A 18 10.33 -15.69 -42.05
C GLN A 18 10.09 -15.19 -40.63
N LYS A 19 9.14 -14.27 -40.50
CA LYS A 19 8.62 -13.86 -39.19
C LYS A 19 8.03 -15.09 -38.50
N VAL A 20 8.74 -15.61 -37.50
CA VAL A 20 8.22 -16.70 -36.68
C VAL A 20 7.13 -16.14 -35.77
N THR A 21 5.89 -16.54 -36.00
CA THR A 21 4.85 -16.39 -34.99
C THR A 21 5.09 -17.46 -33.94
N PRO A 22 5.21 -17.09 -32.65
CA PRO A 22 5.38 -18.07 -31.60
C PRO A 22 4.18 -19.02 -31.58
N ASP A 23 4.45 -20.27 -31.22
CA ASP A 23 3.40 -21.24 -30.97
C ASP A 23 2.35 -20.66 -29.99
N GLU A 24 1.07 -20.85 -30.29
CA GLU A 24 -0.03 -20.26 -29.52
C GLU A 24 0.00 -20.71 -28.05
N GLN A 25 0.45 -21.93 -27.78
CA GLN A 25 0.57 -22.46 -26.42
C GLN A 25 1.71 -21.76 -25.67
N LEU A 26 2.85 -21.53 -26.34
CA LEU A 26 3.97 -20.78 -25.77
C LEU A 26 3.56 -19.34 -25.47
N PHE A 27 2.89 -18.68 -26.41
CA PHE A 27 2.38 -17.33 -26.22
C PHE A 27 1.37 -17.25 -25.07
N SER A 28 0.42 -18.18 -25.01
CA SER A 28 -0.56 -18.27 -23.92
C SER A 28 0.11 -18.50 -22.56
N LYS A 29 1.12 -19.37 -22.49
CA LYS A 29 1.87 -19.63 -21.25
C LYS A 29 2.63 -18.40 -20.75
N ILE A 30 3.28 -17.67 -21.65
CA ILE A 30 3.95 -16.41 -21.33
C ILE A 30 2.94 -15.39 -20.84
N MET A 31 1.82 -15.24 -21.55
CA MET A 31 0.78 -14.28 -21.19
C MET A 31 0.15 -14.60 -19.83
N ASN A 32 -0.09 -15.88 -19.52
CA ASN A 32 -0.60 -16.29 -18.20
C ASN A 32 0.41 -15.98 -17.09
N THR A 33 1.70 -16.25 -17.32
CA THR A 33 2.76 -15.95 -16.34
C THR A 33 2.89 -14.44 -16.09
N ILE A 34 2.74 -13.62 -17.11
CA ILE A 34 2.79 -12.15 -17.00
C ILE A 34 1.55 -11.60 -16.29
N ASN A 35 0.38 -12.20 -16.52
CA ASN A 35 -0.90 -11.75 -15.97
C ASN A 35 -1.24 -12.36 -14.61
N GLU A 36 -0.43 -13.28 -14.09
CA GLU A 36 -0.51 -13.74 -12.71
C GLU A 36 -0.21 -12.57 -11.77
N LYS A 37 -1.26 -11.83 -11.41
CA LYS A 37 -1.20 -10.84 -10.34
C LYS A 37 -0.91 -11.59 -9.04
N PRO A 38 0.07 -11.15 -8.23
CA PRO A 38 0.30 -11.76 -6.94
C PRO A 38 -0.97 -11.61 -6.12
N GLU A 39 -1.65 -12.72 -5.84
CA GLU A 39 -2.80 -12.72 -4.94
C GLU A 39 -2.33 -12.22 -3.58
N VAL A 40 -2.98 -11.16 -3.11
CA VAL A 40 -2.69 -10.60 -1.79
C VAL A 40 -3.10 -11.65 -0.78
N ARG A 41 -2.13 -12.25 -0.10
CA ARG A 41 -2.37 -13.32 0.87
C ARG A 41 -3.39 -12.83 1.90
N ILE A 42 -4.47 -13.57 2.13
CA ILE A 42 -5.56 -13.20 3.09
C ILE A 42 -5.03 -12.69 4.43
N ARG A 43 -3.91 -13.25 4.91
CA ARG A 43 -3.21 -12.79 6.11
C ARG A 43 -2.79 -11.32 6.07
N THR A 44 -2.22 -10.82 4.96
CA THR A 44 -1.79 -9.43 4.85
C THR A 44 -2.98 -8.47 4.78
N MET A 45 -4.10 -8.89 4.17
CA MET A 45 -5.36 -8.14 4.20
C MET A 45 -5.86 -7.95 5.64
N TRP A 46 -5.86 -9.01 6.45
CA TRP A 46 -6.25 -8.93 7.86
C TRP A 46 -5.29 -8.09 8.70
N PHE A 47 -3.98 -8.17 8.47
CA PHE A 47 -3.02 -7.30 9.13
C PHE A 47 -3.26 -5.82 8.81
N ALA A 48 -3.51 -5.49 7.54
CA ALA A 48 -3.84 -4.13 7.13
C ALA A 48 -5.12 -3.64 7.81
N ALA A 49 -6.18 -4.45 7.81
CA ALA A 49 -7.44 -4.13 8.47
C ALA A 49 -7.26 -3.91 9.98
N ALA A 50 -6.51 -4.79 10.66
CA ALA A 50 -6.22 -4.67 12.08
C ALA A 50 -5.41 -3.40 12.40
N SER A 51 -4.44 -3.04 11.56
CA SER A 51 -3.65 -1.81 11.73
C SER A 51 -4.51 -0.55 11.61
N ILE A 52 -5.44 -0.53 10.65
CA ILE A 52 -6.37 0.59 10.48
C ILE A 52 -7.28 0.71 11.71
N LEU A 53 -7.85 -0.41 12.17
CA LEU A 53 -8.71 -0.44 13.36
C LEU A 53 -7.96 0.03 14.61
N LEU A 54 -6.72 -0.45 14.81
CA LEU A 54 -5.85 -0.03 15.90
C LEU A 54 -5.62 1.49 15.88
N PHE A 55 -5.34 2.06 14.70
CA PHE A 55 -5.14 3.49 14.55
C PHE A 55 -6.39 4.28 14.97
N PHE A 56 -7.58 3.89 14.49
CA PHE A 56 -8.82 4.57 14.87
C PHE A 56 -9.10 4.47 16.38
N THR A 57 -8.98 3.27 16.96
CA THR A 57 -9.24 3.06 18.39
C THR A 57 -8.30 3.86 19.28
N LEU A 58 -7.00 3.92 18.96
CA LEU A 58 -6.03 4.74 19.67
C LEU A 58 -6.38 6.23 19.63
N ASN A 59 -6.77 6.75 18.45
CA ASN A 59 -7.13 8.15 18.31
C ASN A 59 -8.40 8.50 19.11
N ILE A 60 -9.43 7.66 19.06
CA ILE A 60 -10.66 7.86 19.86
C ILE A 60 -10.34 7.80 21.36
N LEU A 61 -9.55 6.82 21.79
CA LEU A 61 -9.16 6.67 23.19
C LEU A 61 -8.38 7.90 23.69
N LEU A 62 -7.46 8.42 22.88
CA LEU A 62 -6.67 9.60 23.22
C LEU A 62 -7.56 10.84 23.40
N ILE A 63 -8.52 11.05 22.50
CA ILE A 63 -9.49 12.16 22.59
C ILE A 63 -10.29 12.03 23.90
N ASN A 64 -10.86 10.86 24.17
CA ASN A 64 -11.67 10.63 25.37
C ASN A 64 -10.85 10.79 26.67
N TYR A 65 -9.61 10.31 26.68
CA TYR A 65 -8.73 10.47 27.83
C TYR A 65 -8.43 11.95 28.12
N SER A 66 -8.15 12.73 27.07
CA SER A 66 -7.90 14.17 27.19
C SER A 66 -9.11 14.93 27.72
N THR A 67 -10.30 14.68 27.18
CA THR A 67 -11.56 15.31 27.64
C THR A 67 -11.85 14.97 29.10
N SER A 68 -11.73 13.69 29.48
CA SER A 68 -11.97 13.25 30.86
C SER A 68 -10.99 13.85 31.88
N LYS A 69 -9.77 14.19 31.46
CA LYS A 69 -8.77 14.83 32.31
C LYS A 69 -9.09 16.31 32.53
N GLN A 70 -9.55 16.99 31.49
CA GLN A 70 -9.94 18.39 31.54
C GLN A 70 -11.19 18.59 32.41
N GLU A 71 -12.20 17.73 32.27
CA GLU A 71 -13.39 17.74 33.13
C GLU A 71 -13.02 17.54 34.61
N ARG A 72 -12.16 16.56 34.92
CA ARG A 72 -11.71 16.31 36.29
C ARG A 72 -10.97 17.51 36.90
N GLN A 73 -10.15 18.21 36.13
CA GLN A 73 -9.46 19.42 36.59
C GLN A 73 -10.43 20.58 36.80
N PHE A 74 -11.39 20.77 35.89
CA PHE A 74 -12.40 21.82 36.02
C PHE A 74 -13.29 21.58 37.25
N SER A 75 -13.77 20.35 37.45
CA SER A 75 -14.58 19.99 38.64
C SER A 75 -13.81 20.20 39.94
N ALA A 76 -12.51 19.87 39.97
CA ALA A 76 -11.67 20.11 41.15
C ALA A 76 -11.55 21.60 41.47
N LEU A 77 -11.32 22.45 40.46
CA LEU A 77 -11.26 23.90 40.62
C LEU A 77 -12.59 24.48 41.10
N THR A 78 -13.72 24.06 40.51
CA THR A 78 -15.04 24.52 40.96
C THR A 78 -15.35 24.13 42.41
N GLN A 79 -14.89 22.94 42.84
CA GLN A 79 -15.07 22.48 44.20
C GLN A 79 -14.19 23.25 45.20
N GLU A 80 -13.01 23.69 44.79
CA GLU A 80 -12.13 24.53 45.59
C GLU A 80 -12.68 25.96 45.73
N LEU A 81 -13.16 26.54 44.62
CA LEU A 81 -13.85 27.84 44.60
C LEU A 81 -15.12 27.86 45.46
N ASP A 82 -15.93 26.79 45.41
CA ASP A 82 -17.15 26.69 46.21
C ASP A 82 -16.84 26.59 47.71
N LYS A 83 -15.79 25.83 48.09
CA LYS A 83 -15.32 25.77 49.48
C LYS A 83 -14.80 27.12 49.99
N ASP A 84 -14.07 27.87 49.17
CA ASP A 84 -13.55 29.18 49.56
C ASP A 84 -14.70 30.18 49.74
N ASN A 85 -15.70 30.15 48.86
CA ASN A 85 -16.89 31.00 48.97
C ASN A 85 -17.74 30.71 50.23
N GLN A 86 -17.78 29.45 50.69
CA GLN A 86 -18.48 29.07 51.93
C GLN A 86 -17.75 29.53 53.21
N LEU A 87 -16.47 29.92 53.15
CA LEU A 87 -15.72 30.41 54.31
C LEU A 87 -15.97 31.90 54.60
N TYR A 88 -16.58 32.63 53.66
CA TYR A 88 -16.89 34.06 53.80
C TYR A 88 -18.40 34.35 53.93
N GLN A 89 -19.23 33.32 54.07
CA GLN A 89 -20.65 33.40 54.47
C GLN A 89 -20.82 33.00 55.94
#